data_AF-A0A2H6N2D0-F1
#
_entry.id   AF-A0A2H6N2D0-F1
#
_cell.length_a   1.000
_cell.length_b   1.000
_cell.length_c   1.000
_cell.angle_alpha   90.00
_cell.angle_beta   90.00
_cell.angle_gamma   90.00
#
_symmetry.space_group_name_H-M   'P 1'
#
loop_
_entity.id
_entity.type
_entity.pdbx_description
1 polymer ?
#
loop_
_entity_poly.entity_id
_entity_poly.type
_entity_poly.pdbx_seq_one_letter_code
_entity_poly.pdbx_strand_id
1 'polypeptide(L)'
;SLVDTIGKRRFRVLRRGHRDGYHTADVEYLEDEKMEGEEQTELQNLHDCTYELTQRFYEHGGRTFRQLVMHHGPLPEKEEDIQASPDGPVWCWWLISVLPLDLTHKLTIFSETSLKARLTQLKHILNIILESRDYSN
;
A
#
# COMPACT_ATOMS: atom_id res chain seq x y z
N SER A 1 -29.49 -1.18 -2.17
CA SER A 1 -28.77 -0.02 -1.64
C SER A 1 -27.32 -0.12 -2.07
N LEU A 2 -26.69 0.98 -2.52
CA LEU A 2 -25.26 1.04 -2.82
C LEU A 2 -24.57 1.67 -1.60
N VAL A 3 -23.51 1.04 -1.10
CA VAL A 3 -22.75 1.53 0.05
C VAL A 3 -21.34 1.84 -0.43
N ASP A 4 -20.86 3.05 -0.13
CA ASP A 4 -19.47 3.44 -0.32
C ASP A 4 -18.69 3.25 0.99
N THR A 5 -17.44 2.82 0.89
CA THR A 5 -16.63 2.45 2.06
C THR A 5 -15.23 3.02 1.96
N ILE A 6 -14.76 3.60 3.07
CA ILE A 6 -13.39 4.09 3.22
C ILE A 6 -12.71 3.25 4.30
N GLY A 7 -11.60 2.60 3.94
CA GLY A 7 -10.76 1.88 4.90
C GLY A 7 -10.17 2.85 5.92
N LYS A 8 -10.17 2.47 7.22
CA LYS A 8 -9.72 3.35 8.30
C LYS A 8 -8.45 2.90 9.01
N ARG A 9 -8.42 1.66 9.49
CA ARG A 9 -7.30 1.12 10.26
C ARG A 9 -7.06 -0.33 9.90
N ARG A 10 -5.80 -0.75 9.91
CA ARG A 10 -5.44 -2.16 9.77
C ARG A 10 -5.66 -2.89 11.07
N PHE A 11 -6.03 -4.16 10.96
CA PHE A 11 -6.26 -5.01 12.11
C PHE A 11 -5.96 -6.47 11.80
N ARG A 12 -5.62 -7.22 12.84
CA ARG A 12 -5.52 -8.66 12.83
C ARG A 12 -6.69 -9.26 13.59
N VAL A 13 -7.30 -10.29 13.02
CA VAL A 13 -8.37 -11.03 13.68
C VAL A 13 -7.78 -11.95 14.74
N LEU A 14 -8.17 -11.78 15.99
CA LEU A 14 -7.79 -12.63 17.11
C LEU A 14 -8.75 -13.82 17.24
N ARG A 15 -10.05 -13.56 17.16
CA ARG A 15 -11.10 -14.58 17.27
C ARG A 15 -12.25 -14.26 16.35
N ARG A 16 -12.86 -15.29 15.78
CA ARG A 16 -14.08 -15.18 14.97
C ARG A 16 -15.28 -15.69 15.77
N GLY A 17 -16.43 -15.10 15.53
CA GLY A 17 -17.71 -15.48 16.15
C GLY A 17 -18.87 -15.24 15.21
N HIS A 18 -20.07 -15.48 15.73
CA HIS A 18 -21.32 -15.31 15.02
C HIS A 18 -22.40 -14.84 16.01
N ARG A 19 -23.14 -13.79 15.64
CA ARG A 19 -24.21 -13.22 16.46
C ARG A 19 -25.34 -12.76 15.55
N ASP A 20 -26.55 -13.24 15.80
CA ASP A 20 -27.79 -12.85 15.10
C ASP A 20 -27.71 -12.93 13.57
N GLY A 21 -26.99 -13.93 13.03
CA GLY A 21 -26.82 -14.11 11.59
C GLY A 21 -25.63 -13.36 10.97
N TYR A 22 -24.87 -12.62 11.77
CA TYR A 22 -23.72 -11.84 11.34
C TYR A 22 -22.41 -12.42 11.86
N HIS A 23 -21.37 -12.37 11.02
CA HIS A 23 -20.01 -12.66 11.46
C HIS A 23 -19.50 -11.54 12.39
N THR A 24 -18.91 -11.94 13.51
CA THR A 24 -18.25 -11.02 14.44
C THR A 24 -16.78 -11.40 14.59
N ALA A 25 -15.93 -10.45 14.94
CA ALA A 25 -14.53 -10.72 15.21
C ALA A 25 -14.00 -9.88 16.37
N ASP A 26 -13.21 -10.51 17.23
CA ASP A 26 -12.34 -9.81 18.17
C ASP A 26 -11.06 -9.47 17.39
N VAL A 27 -10.66 -8.19 17.40
CA VAL A 27 -9.57 -7.68 16.56
C VAL A 27 -8.53 -6.92 17.38
N GLU A 28 -7.30 -6.96 16.90
CA GLU A 28 -6.19 -6.13 17.38
C GLU A 28 -5.80 -5.16 16.27
N TYR A 29 -5.66 -3.87 16.59
CA TYR A 29 -5.21 -2.88 15.62
C TYR A 29 -3.71 -3.00 15.37
N LEU A 30 -3.34 -2.86 14.10
CA LEU A 30 -1.93 -2.81 13.68
C LEU A 30 -1.54 -1.36 13.47
N GLU A 31 -0.30 -1.03 13.82
CA GLU A 31 0.31 0.27 13.57
C GLU A 31 1.75 0.05 13.09
N ASP A 32 2.24 0.95 12.27
CA ASP A 32 3.61 0.92 11.80
C ASP A 32 4.58 1.31 12.91
N GLU A 33 5.71 0.63 12.93
CA GLU A 33 6.83 0.92 13.81
C GLU A 33 7.42 2.30 13.46
N LYS A 34 7.64 3.12 14.50
CA LYS A 34 8.28 4.42 14.35
C LYS A 34 9.79 4.25 14.29
N MET A 35 10.42 4.96 13.37
CA MET A 35 11.86 5.08 13.25
C MET A 35 12.31 6.49 13.63
N GLU A 36 13.46 6.59 14.27
CA GLU A 36 14.06 7.86 14.71
C GLU A 36 15.52 7.95 14.24
N GLY A 37 16.09 9.16 14.23
CA GLY A 37 17.51 9.39 13.96
C GLY A 37 17.93 9.03 12.52
N GLU A 38 19.02 8.26 12.39
CA GLU A 38 19.57 7.88 11.09
C GLU A 38 18.61 6.99 10.29
N GLU A 39 17.95 6.04 10.96
CA GLU A 39 16.99 5.14 10.31
C GLU A 39 15.79 5.88 9.73
N GLN A 40 15.33 6.96 10.38
CA GLN A 40 14.28 7.84 9.86
C GLN A 40 14.72 8.52 8.55
N THR A 41 15.98 8.96 8.48
CA THR A 41 16.52 9.61 7.29
C THR A 41 16.65 8.63 6.13
N GLU A 42 17.13 7.41 6.40
CA GLU A 42 17.15 6.34 5.40
C GLU A 42 15.75 5.97 4.92
N LEU A 43 14.78 5.90 5.84
CA LEU A 43 13.39 5.61 5.54
C LEU A 43 12.79 6.69 4.63
N GLN A 44 13.06 7.97 4.90
CA GLN A 44 12.61 9.08 4.07
C GLN A 44 13.19 9.01 2.65
N ASN A 45 14.49 8.72 2.52
CA ASN A 45 15.12 8.56 1.22
C ASN A 45 14.51 7.37 0.44
N LEU A 46 14.28 6.25 1.12
CA LEU A 46 13.62 5.09 0.51
C LEU A 46 12.19 5.42 0.06
N HIS A 47 11.43 6.14 0.88
CA HIS A 47 10.10 6.61 0.56
C HIS A 47 10.10 7.47 -0.70
N ASP A 48 10.96 8.48 -0.76
CA ASP A 48 11.02 9.42 -1.88
C ASP A 48 11.40 8.71 -3.18
N CYS A 49 12.43 7.86 -3.15
CA CYS A 49 12.78 7.04 -4.31
C CYS A 49 11.64 6.13 -4.77
N THR A 50 10.89 5.53 -3.83
CA THR A 50 9.80 4.62 -4.17
C THR A 50 8.59 5.37 -4.73
N TYR A 51 8.32 6.57 -4.23
CA TYR A 51 7.26 7.43 -4.77
C TYR A 51 7.58 7.86 -6.21
N GLU A 52 8.83 8.25 -6.51
CA GLU A 52 9.24 8.56 -7.89
C GLU A 52 9.01 7.40 -8.86
N LEU A 53 9.36 6.17 -8.45
CA LEU A 53 9.06 4.98 -9.26
C LEU A 53 7.55 4.77 -9.43
N THR A 54 6.77 5.08 -8.41
CA THR A 54 5.31 5.01 -8.45
C THR A 54 4.74 6.00 -9.45
N GLN A 55 5.27 7.23 -9.48
CA GLN A 55 4.89 8.23 -10.49
C GLN A 55 5.20 7.76 -11.90
N ARG A 56 6.41 7.23 -12.14
CA ARG A 56 6.77 6.66 -13.45
C ARG A 56 5.84 5.53 -13.86
N PHE A 57 5.53 4.60 -12.95
CA PHE A 57 4.59 3.52 -13.19
C PHE A 57 3.18 4.04 -13.52
N TYR A 58 2.73 5.09 -12.82
CA TYR A 58 1.45 5.74 -13.04
C TYR A 58 1.36 6.38 -14.43
N GLU A 59 2.38 7.16 -14.82
CA GLU A 59 2.47 7.85 -16.11
C GLU A 59 2.50 6.87 -17.29
N HIS A 60 3.23 5.77 -17.14
CA HIS A 60 3.43 4.78 -18.20
C HIS A 60 2.43 3.62 -18.12
N GLY A 61 1.37 3.77 -17.33
CA GLY A 61 0.36 2.75 -17.12
C GLY A 61 -0.44 2.40 -18.39
N GLY A 62 -0.52 1.11 -18.72
CA GLY A 62 -1.32 0.61 -19.86
C GLY A 62 -2.83 0.73 -19.67
N ARG A 63 -3.63 0.24 -20.65
CA ARG A 63 -5.10 0.34 -20.62
C ARG A 63 -5.73 -0.28 -19.36
N THR A 64 -5.33 -1.49 -19.00
CA THR A 64 -5.85 -2.19 -17.80
C THR A 64 -5.57 -1.38 -16.53
N PHE A 65 -4.38 -0.81 -16.42
CA PHE A 65 -4.03 0.04 -15.29
C PHE A 65 -4.88 1.30 -15.23
N ARG A 66 -5.11 1.97 -16.36
CA ARG A 66 -6.00 3.15 -16.42
C ARG A 66 -7.42 2.85 -15.96
N GLN A 67 -7.94 1.65 -16.24
CA GLN A 67 -9.25 1.22 -15.71
C GLN A 67 -9.22 1.07 -14.18
N LEU A 68 -8.15 0.50 -13.61
CA LEU A 68 -7.99 0.42 -12.16
C LEU A 68 -7.95 1.81 -11.52
N VAL A 69 -7.20 2.76 -12.10
CA VAL A 69 -7.15 4.15 -11.64
C VAL A 69 -8.53 4.81 -11.66
N MET A 70 -9.37 4.54 -12.66
CA MET A 70 -10.74 5.07 -12.71
C MET A 70 -11.61 4.58 -11.54
N HIS A 71 -11.38 3.37 -11.05
CA HIS A 71 -12.12 2.81 -9.91
C HIS A 71 -11.52 3.19 -8.54
N HIS A 72 -10.19 3.26 -8.45
CA HIS A 72 -9.48 3.52 -7.19
C HIS A 72 -9.18 5.01 -6.94
N GLY A 73 -9.38 5.87 -7.94
CA GLY A 73 -8.97 7.27 -7.90
C GLY A 73 -7.52 7.48 -8.36
N PRO A 74 -7.10 8.74 -8.52
CA PRO A 74 -5.74 9.09 -8.95
C PRO A 74 -4.71 8.70 -7.88
N LEU A 75 -3.43 8.66 -8.28
CA LEU A 75 -2.30 8.53 -7.35
C LEU A 75 -2.39 9.66 -6.30
N PRO A 76 -2.46 9.34 -4.99
CA PRO A 76 -2.43 10.35 -3.93
C PRO A 76 -1.10 11.13 -3.90
N GLU A 77 -1.14 12.36 -3.41
CA GLU A 77 0.05 13.19 -3.23
C GLU A 77 1.04 12.57 -2.24
N LYS A 78 2.32 12.90 -2.41
CA LYS A 78 3.39 12.46 -1.51
C LYS A 78 3.27 13.18 -0.16
N GLU A 79 3.20 12.44 0.93
CA GLU A 79 3.22 13.02 2.27
C GLU A 79 4.62 13.51 2.67
N GLU A 80 4.67 14.64 3.39
CA GLU A 80 5.91 15.17 3.99
C GLU A 80 6.30 14.41 5.26
N ASP A 81 5.33 14.19 6.16
CA ASP A 81 5.52 13.35 7.35
C ASP A 81 4.98 11.94 7.09
N ILE A 82 5.88 11.07 6.64
CA ILE A 82 5.57 9.69 6.27
C ILE A 82 5.21 8.81 7.47
N GLN A 83 5.47 9.29 8.69
CA GLN A 83 5.13 8.60 9.92
C GLN A 83 3.94 9.25 10.63
N ALA A 84 3.31 10.32 10.14
CA ALA A 84 2.18 10.96 10.82
C ALA A 84 1.01 9.98 11.07
N SER A 85 0.72 9.13 10.08
CA SER A 85 -0.31 8.10 10.16
C SER A 85 0.22 6.83 10.85
N PRO A 86 -0.60 6.16 11.69
CA PRO A 86 -0.25 4.84 12.23
C PRO A 86 -0.20 3.76 11.14
N ASP A 87 -0.76 4.01 9.96
CA ASP A 87 -0.69 3.09 8.82
C ASP A 87 0.28 3.58 7.74
N GLY A 88 1.10 4.59 8.04
CA GLY A 88 2.02 5.17 7.07
C GLY A 88 1.31 5.86 5.90
N PRO A 89 2.05 6.12 4.79
CA PRO A 89 1.56 6.93 3.67
C PRO A 89 0.38 6.29 2.91
N VAL A 90 -0.63 7.08 2.59
CA VAL A 90 -1.86 6.67 1.89
C VAL A 90 -1.56 6.13 0.50
N TRP A 91 -0.58 6.72 -0.21
CA TRP A 91 -0.22 6.27 -1.56
C TRP A 91 0.31 4.84 -1.57
N CYS A 92 0.90 4.34 -0.46
CA CYS A 92 1.34 2.95 -0.37
C CYS A 92 0.13 1.99 -0.48
N TRP A 93 -0.96 2.29 0.23
CA TRP A 93 -2.18 1.48 0.21
C TRP A 93 -2.90 1.54 -1.13
N TRP A 94 -2.93 2.73 -1.73
CA TRP A 94 -3.40 2.91 -3.10
C TRP A 94 -2.58 2.04 -4.07
N LEU A 95 -1.25 2.09 -3.97
CA LEU A 95 -0.36 1.35 -4.85
C LEU A 95 -0.57 -0.17 -4.73
N ILE A 96 -0.62 -0.71 -3.52
CA ILE A 96 -0.90 -2.14 -3.28
C ILE A 96 -2.23 -2.56 -3.91
N SER A 97 -3.23 -1.67 -3.88
CA SER A 97 -4.55 -1.93 -4.45
C SER A 97 -4.51 -2.03 -5.98
N VAL A 98 -3.78 -1.14 -6.65
CA VAL A 98 -3.71 -1.09 -8.13
C VAL A 98 -2.63 -1.99 -8.74
N LEU A 99 -1.66 -2.46 -7.96
CA LEU A 99 -0.66 -3.41 -8.45
C LEU A 99 -1.32 -4.77 -8.79
N PRO A 100 -0.88 -5.43 -9.88
CA PRO A 100 -1.41 -6.71 -10.34
C PRO A 100 -0.83 -7.89 -9.53
N LEU A 101 -0.98 -7.83 -8.20
CA LEU A 101 -0.55 -8.87 -7.26
C LEU A 101 -1.71 -9.81 -6.96
N ASP A 102 -1.45 -11.09 -6.71
CA ASP A 102 -2.45 -11.98 -6.14
C ASP A 102 -2.76 -11.60 -4.68
N LEU A 103 -3.91 -12.08 -4.20
CA LEU A 103 -4.44 -11.71 -2.89
C LEU A 103 -3.50 -12.06 -1.74
N THR A 104 -2.79 -13.19 -1.82
CA THR A 104 -1.89 -13.62 -0.75
C THR A 104 -0.73 -12.65 -0.61
N HIS A 105 -0.08 -12.29 -1.72
CA HIS A 105 0.99 -11.29 -1.69
C HIS A 105 0.50 -9.92 -1.22
N LYS A 106 -0.69 -9.48 -1.67
CA LYS A 106 -1.29 -8.23 -1.15
C LYS A 106 -1.44 -8.29 0.36
N LEU A 107 -2.02 -9.36 0.90
CA LEU A 107 -2.25 -9.52 2.34
C LEU A 107 -0.95 -9.51 3.15
N THR A 108 0.11 -10.15 2.64
CA THR A 108 1.44 -10.10 3.28
C THR A 108 1.92 -8.66 3.43
N ILE A 109 1.86 -7.87 2.34
CA ILE A 109 2.27 -6.47 2.36
C ILE A 109 1.34 -5.64 3.27
N PHE A 110 0.03 -5.92 3.27
CA PHE A 110 -0.93 -5.26 4.17
C PHE A 110 -0.63 -5.52 5.65
N SER A 111 -0.20 -6.71 6.01
CA SER A 111 0.08 -7.08 7.40
C SER A 111 1.41 -6.53 7.95
N GLU A 112 2.29 -6.01 7.09
CA GLU A 112 3.62 -5.54 7.46
C GLU A 112 3.54 -4.28 8.34
N THR A 113 4.14 -4.32 9.55
CA THR A 113 4.24 -3.15 10.46
C THR A 113 5.54 -2.36 10.26
N SER A 114 6.49 -2.89 9.48
CA SER A 114 7.68 -2.13 9.09
C SER A 114 7.44 -1.37 7.78
N LEU A 115 7.30 -0.04 7.85
CA LEU A 115 7.18 0.80 6.66
C LEU A 115 8.41 0.65 5.73
N LYS A 116 9.61 0.47 6.30
CA LYS A 116 10.85 0.22 5.54
C LYS A 116 10.75 -1.07 4.73
N ALA A 117 10.30 -2.16 5.35
CA ALA A 117 10.13 -3.45 4.68
C ALA A 117 9.07 -3.35 3.56
N ARG A 118 7.94 -2.69 3.86
CA ARG A 118 6.86 -2.45 2.90
C ARG A 118 7.33 -1.65 1.69
N LEU A 119 8.01 -0.53 1.89
CA LEU A 119 8.55 0.29 0.82
C LEU A 119 9.60 -0.46 0.00
N THR A 120 10.45 -1.26 0.64
CA THR A 120 11.45 -2.09 -0.04
C THR A 120 10.80 -3.10 -0.98
N GLN A 121 9.75 -3.78 -0.53
CA GLN A 121 9.00 -4.72 -1.37
C GLN A 121 8.31 -4.00 -2.54
N LEU A 122 7.66 -2.86 -2.28
CA LEU A 122 7.01 -2.07 -3.32
C LEU A 122 8.01 -1.58 -4.37
N LYS A 123 9.15 -1.04 -3.94
CA LYS A 123 10.25 -0.62 -4.81
C LYS A 123 10.72 -1.75 -5.72
N HIS A 124 10.93 -2.94 -5.15
CA HIS A 124 11.36 -4.11 -5.90
C HIS A 124 10.34 -4.52 -6.97
N ILE A 125 9.06 -4.57 -6.61
CA ILE A 125 7.96 -4.88 -7.54
C ILE A 125 7.89 -3.85 -8.67
N LEU A 126 7.97 -2.56 -8.33
CA LEU A 126 7.94 -1.47 -9.32
C LEU A 126 9.09 -1.59 -10.32
N ASN A 127 10.31 -1.86 -9.85
CA ASN A 127 11.47 -2.03 -10.73
C ASN A 127 11.26 -3.19 -11.71
N ILE A 128 10.81 -4.37 -11.24
CA ILE A 128 10.51 -5.51 -12.13
C ILE A 128 9.49 -5.12 -13.20
N ILE A 129 8.42 -4.44 -12.80
CA ILE A 129 7.35 -4.04 -13.73
C ILE A 129 7.87 -3.03 -14.75
N LEU A 130 8.64 -2.03 -14.32
CA LEU A 130 9.18 -0.99 -15.20
C LEU A 130 10.22 -1.56 -16.16
N GLU A 131 11.17 -2.36 -15.67
CA GLU A 131 12.17 -3.04 -16.50
C GLU A 131 11.52 -3.95 -17.54
N SER A 132 10.50 -4.75 -17.16
CA SER A 132 9.82 -5.64 -18.11
C SER A 132 9.14 -4.90 -19.27
N ARG A 133 8.76 -3.63 -19.06
CA ARG A 133 8.15 -2.78 -20.09
C ARG A 133 9.18 -2.16 -21.01
N ASP A 134 10.35 -1.79 -20.49
CA ASP A 134 11.45 -1.25 -21.28
C ASP A 134 11.96 -2.26 -22.32
N TYR A 135 11.89 -3.56 -22.02
CA TYR A 135 12.21 -4.63 -22.98
C TYR A 135 11.08 -4.97 -23.97
N SER A 136 9.87 -4.47 -23.74
CA SER A 136 8.69 -4.78 -24.56
C SER A 136 8.33 -3.67 -25.57
N ASN A 137 9.05 -2.56 -25.56
CA ASN A 137 8.96 -1.45 -26.53
C ASN A 137 10.12 -1.49 -27.52
#